data_AF-A0A3D2E1N3-F1
#
_entry.id   AF-A0A3D2E1N3-F1
#
_cell.length_a   1.000
_cell.length_b   1.000
_cell.length_c   1.000
_cell.angle_alpha   90.00
_cell.angle_beta   90.00
_cell.angle_gamma   90.00
#
_symmetry.space_group_name_H-M   'P 1'
#
loop_
_entity.id
_entity.type
_entity.pdbx_description
1 polymer ?
#
loop_
_entity_poly.entity_id
_entity_poly.type
_entity_poly.pdbx_seq_one_letter_code
_entity_poly.pdbx_strand_id
1 'polypeptide(L)'
;MRQRNDLDSYSYISAGSKIITVATIILSIMVVLLGVISSIVYNMWWLFLIIIPLGGISIAVFYILGKMAVTTCHNIYVIKANTDKTLMIQQSKLSDKQPKEANILKQIEILNKNDTDEDFDYVNLPEYDECPCCFAKISPNDTECPNCGYKLKEK
;
A
#
# COMPACT_ATOMS: atom_id res chain seq x y z
N MET A 1 51.59 67.42 -0.65
CA MET A 1 50.66 66.50 0.05
C MET A 1 49.22 66.65 -0.46
N ARG A 2 48.70 67.86 -0.71
CA ARG A 2 47.32 68.12 -1.20
C ARG A 2 46.93 67.36 -2.48
N GLN A 3 47.75 67.41 -3.53
CA GLN A 3 47.48 66.71 -4.80
C GLN A 3 47.33 65.19 -4.68
N ARG A 4 47.97 64.54 -3.69
CA ARG A 4 47.91 63.07 -3.55
C ARG A 4 46.56 62.63 -2.98
N ASN A 5 45.99 63.42 -2.05
CA ASN A 5 44.66 63.17 -1.47
C ASN A 5 43.53 63.31 -2.49
N ASP A 6 43.67 64.22 -3.47
CA ASP A 6 42.66 64.44 -4.51
C ASP A 6 42.62 63.29 -5.53
N LEU A 7 43.78 62.70 -5.87
CA LEU A 7 43.85 61.50 -6.74
C LEU A 7 43.23 60.26 -6.06
N ASP A 8 43.49 60.07 -4.76
CA ASP A 8 42.92 58.95 -4.02
C ASP A 8 41.40 59.07 -3.95
N SER A 9 40.86 60.27 -3.67
CA SER A 9 39.41 60.52 -3.66
C SER A 9 38.75 60.20 -5.01
N TYR A 10 39.38 60.57 -6.12
CA TYR A 10 38.87 60.27 -7.46
C TYR A 10 38.86 58.76 -7.75
N SER A 11 39.89 58.03 -7.29
CA SER A 11 39.96 56.57 -7.39
C SER A 11 38.80 55.90 -6.64
N TYR A 12 38.50 56.31 -5.40
CA TYR A 12 37.37 55.80 -4.62
C TYR A 12 36.01 56.07 -5.28
N ILE A 13 35.79 57.28 -5.80
CA ILE A 13 34.55 57.64 -6.49
C ILE A 13 34.39 56.82 -7.78
N SER A 14 35.48 56.61 -8.53
CA SER A 14 35.49 55.81 -9.76
C SER A 14 35.30 54.31 -9.51
N ALA A 15 35.75 53.79 -8.36
CA ALA A 15 35.52 52.41 -7.96
C ALA A 15 34.07 52.20 -7.49
N GLY A 16 33.52 53.17 -6.76
CA GLY A 16 32.13 53.15 -6.30
C GLY A 16 31.12 53.12 -7.45
N SER A 17 31.35 53.90 -8.51
CA SER A 17 30.46 53.91 -9.68
C SER A 17 30.44 52.57 -10.43
N LYS A 18 31.58 51.87 -10.52
CA LYS A 18 31.66 50.52 -11.09
C LYS A 18 30.86 49.51 -10.27
N ILE A 19 30.97 49.54 -8.95
CA ILE A 19 30.23 48.64 -8.05
C ILE A 19 28.72 48.84 -8.20
N ILE A 20 28.26 50.10 -8.22
CA ILE A 20 26.83 50.43 -8.39
C ILE A 20 26.33 49.94 -9.76
N THR A 21 27.13 50.10 -10.81
CA THR A 21 26.77 49.64 -12.16
C THR A 21 26.64 48.12 -12.21
N VAL A 22 27.57 47.39 -11.59
CA VAL A 22 27.48 45.92 -11.52
C VAL A 22 26.27 45.48 -10.70
N ALA A 23 26.00 46.11 -9.56
CA ALA A 23 24.86 45.78 -8.71
C ALA A 23 23.51 46.00 -9.42
N THR A 24 23.39 47.09 -10.18
CA THR A 24 22.18 47.39 -10.96
C THR A 24 21.95 46.40 -12.11
N ILE A 25 23.02 45.94 -12.77
CA ILE A 25 22.93 44.87 -13.78
C ILE A 25 22.47 43.55 -13.14
N ILE A 26 23.01 43.18 -11.99
CA ILE A 26 22.60 41.95 -11.29
C ILE A 26 21.12 42.04 -10.90
N LEU A 27 20.69 43.18 -10.35
CA LEU A 27 19.32 43.39 -9.92
C LEU A 27 18.33 43.35 -11.10
N SER A 28 18.70 43.93 -12.25
CA SER A 28 17.85 43.86 -13.45
C SER A 28 17.69 42.43 -13.97
N ILE A 29 18.77 41.63 -13.96
CA ILE A 29 18.70 40.20 -14.30
C ILE A 29 17.75 39.45 -13.35
N MET A 30 17.86 39.70 -12.04
CA MET A 30 16.99 39.06 -11.05
C MET A 30 15.51 39.40 -11.27
N VAL A 31 15.19 40.66 -11.59
CA VAL A 31 13.81 41.10 -11.88
C VAL A 31 13.27 40.40 -13.13
N VAL A 32 14.08 40.28 -14.19
CA VAL A 32 13.68 39.55 -15.41
C VAL A 32 13.40 38.08 -15.10
N LEU A 33 14.27 37.41 -14.35
CA LEU A 33 14.09 36.02 -13.95
C LEU A 33 12.81 35.81 -13.13
N LEU A 34 12.55 36.69 -12.16
CA LEU A 34 11.30 36.64 -11.38
C LEU A 34 10.07 36.85 -12.25
N GLY A 35 10.13 37.73 -13.25
CA GLY A 35 9.05 37.93 -14.22
C GLY A 35 8.77 36.67 -15.05
N VAL A 36 9.81 35.98 -15.52
CA VAL A 36 9.69 34.72 -16.27
C VAL A 36 9.06 33.63 -15.40
N ILE A 37 9.54 33.46 -14.16
CA ILE A 37 8.97 32.48 -13.22
C ILE A 37 7.51 32.78 -12.94
N SER A 38 7.18 34.04 -12.67
CA SER A 38 5.80 34.47 -12.40
C SER A 38 4.88 34.21 -13.58
N SER A 39 5.35 34.45 -14.81
CA SER A 39 4.61 34.16 -16.04
C SER A 39 4.32 32.67 -16.21
N ILE A 40 5.33 31.81 -15.96
CA ILE A 40 5.17 30.35 -16.00
C ILE A 40 4.14 29.89 -14.96
N VAL A 41 4.25 30.37 -13.72
CA VAL A 41 3.33 30.00 -12.63
C VAL A 41 1.91 30.46 -12.93
N TYR A 42 1.72 31.66 -13.48
CA TYR A 42 0.41 32.17 -13.87
C TYR A 42 -0.24 31.29 -14.95
N ASN A 43 0.55 30.89 -15.96
CA ASN A 43 0.06 30.02 -17.03
C ASN A 43 -0.24 28.59 -16.52
N MET A 44 0.52 28.11 -15.54
CA MET A 44 0.32 26.80 -14.91
C MET A 44 -0.78 26.79 -13.84
N TRP A 45 -1.27 27.94 -13.38
CA TRP A 45 -2.29 28.02 -12.33
C TRP A 45 -3.55 27.21 -12.67
N TRP A 46 -3.94 27.19 -13.95
CA TRP A 46 -5.08 26.42 -14.45
C TRP A 46 -4.92 24.91 -14.28
N LEU A 47 -3.69 24.38 -14.27
CA LEU A 47 -3.45 22.96 -14.02
C LEU A 47 -3.81 22.57 -12.58
N PHE A 48 -3.58 23.46 -11.61
CA PHE A 48 -3.98 23.21 -10.22
C PHE A 48 -5.50 23.11 -10.06
N LEU A 49 -6.25 23.90 -10.84
CA LEU A 49 -7.72 23.79 -10.87
C LEU A 49 -8.22 22.45 -11.40
N ILE A 50 -7.43 21.75 -12.21
CA ILE A 50 -7.78 20.42 -12.74
C ILE A 50 -7.29 19.31 -11.79
N ILE A 51 -6.06 19.42 -11.29
CA ILE A 51 -5.42 18.40 -10.45
C ILE A 51 -6.11 18.26 -9.09
N ILE A 52 -6.49 19.37 -8.44
CA ILE A 52 -7.12 19.36 -7.11
C ILE A 52 -8.45 18.56 -7.11
N PRO A 53 -9.41 18.82 -8.02
CA PRO A 53 -10.65 18.05 -8.04
C PRO A 53 -10.42 16.60 -8.47
N LEU A 54 -9.51 16.31 -9.41
CA LEU A 54 -9.17 14.93 -9.78
C LEU A 54 -8.61 14.13 -8.60
N GLY A 55 -7.73 14.74 -7.80
CA GLY A 55 -7.22 14.14 -6.58
C GLY A 55 -8.32 13.90 -5.54
N GLY A 56 -9.21 14.89 -5.35
CA GLY A 56 -10.35 14.77 -4.43
C GLY A 56 -11.31 13.64 -4.82
N ILE A 57 -11.61 13.50 -6.11
CA ILE A 57 -12.46 12.42 -6.63
C ILE A 57 -11.82 11.06 -6.37
N SER A 58 -10.50 10.92 -6.63
CA SER A 58 -9.78 9.67 -6.36
C SER A 58 -9.88 9.26 -4.88
N ILE A 59 -9.61 10.19 -3.96
CA ILE A 59 -9.71 9.94 -2.51
C ILE A 59 -11.13 9.50 -2.12
N ALA A 60 -12.16 10.16 -2.66
CA ALA A 60 -13.55 9.80 -2.39
C ALA A 60 -13.90 8.39 -2.90
N VAL A 61 -13.42 8.02 -4.09
CA VAL A 61 -13.63 6.68 -4.66
C VAL A 61 -12.95 5.62 -3.80
N PHE A 62 -11.69 5.82 -3.42
CA PHE A 62 -10.98 4.89 -2.53
C PHE A 62 -11.66 4.77 -1.16
N TYR A 63 -12.20 5.86 -0.61
CA TYR A 63 -12.94 5.82 0.64
C TYR A 63 -14.22 5.00 0.54
N ILE A 64 -14.99 5.18 -0.54
CA ILE A 64 -16.23 4.42 -0.78
C ILE A 64 -15.93 2.94 -1.01
N LEU A 65 -14.94 2.62 -1.87
CA LEU A 65 -14.52 1.25 -2.12
C LEU A 65 -14.01 0.56 -0.85
N GLY A 66 -13.22 1.27 -0.04
CA GLY A 66 -12.74 0.77 1.24
C GLY A 66 -13.89 0.41 2.18
N LYS A 67 -14.91 1.27 2.29
CA LYS A 67 -16.11 0.95 3.09
C LYS A 67 -16.86 -0.26 2.55
N MET A 68 -17.06 -0.34 1.24
CA MET A 68 -17.74 -1.48 0.61
C MET A 68 -16.98 -2.79 0.84
N ALA A 69 -15.65 -2.78 0.76
CA ALA A 69 -14.81 -3.95 1.03
C ALA A 69 -14.96 -4.44 2.48
N VAL A 70 -14.88 -3.52 3.46
CA VAL A 70 -15.04 -3.86 4.88
C VAL A 70 -16.42 -4.45 5.17
N THR A 71 -17.49 -3.85 4.63
CA THR A 71 -18.86 -4.38 4.80
C THR A 71 -19.01 -5.76 4.16
N THR A 72 -18.42 -5.97 2.99
CA THR A 72 -18.47 -7.27 2.29
C THR A 72 -17.74 -8.36 3.07
N CYS A 73 -16.54 -8.07 3.58
CA CYS A 73 -15.79 -9.00 4.44
C CYS A 73 -16.56 -9.38 5.71
N HIS A 74 -17.19 -8.41 6.37
CA HIS A 74 -18.00 -8.67 7.57
C HIS A 74 -19.19 -9.59 7.25
N ASN A 75 -19.90 -9.35 6.15
CA ASN A 75 -21.04 -10.18 5.75
C ASN A 75 -20.62 -11.61 5.39
N ILE A 76 -19.49 -11.78 4.68
CA ILE A 76 -18.95 -13.11 4.36
C ILE A 76 -18.56 -13.87 5.64
N TYR A 77 -17.93 -13.19 6.59
CA TYR A 77 -17.56 -13.79 7.88
C TYR A 77 -18.79 -14.27 8.66
N VAL A 78 -19.84 -13.44 8.74
CA VAL A 78 -21.09 -13.79 9.43
C VAL A 78 -21.81 -14.95 8.73
N ILE A 79 -21.83 -14.97 7.39
CA ILE A 79 -22.40 -16.08 6.63
C ILE A 79 -21.62 -17.37 6.93
N LYS A 80 -20.30 -17.35 6.83
CA LYS A 80 -19.47 -18.54 7.11
C LYS A 80 -19.68 -19.07 8.53
N ALA A 81 -19.69 -18.20 9.52
CA ALA A 81 -19.92 -18.57 10.92
C ALA A 81 -21.31 -19.17 11.17
N ASN A 82 -22.33 -18.75 10.42
CA ASN A 82 -23.66 -19.34 10.50
C ASN A 82 -23.74 -20.66 9.73
N THR A 83 -23.12 -20.75 8.55
CA THR A 83 -23.09 -21.98 7.75
C THR A 83 -22.41 -23.13 8.50
N ASP A 84 -21.26 -22.87 9.14
CA ASP A 84 -20.53 -23.87 9.93
C ASP A 84 -21.38 -24.42 11.09
N LYS A 85 -22.17 -23.58 11.76
CA LYS A 85 -23.10 -24.03 12.82
C LYS A 85 -24.20 -24.94 12.29
N THR A 86 -24.77 -24.62 11.13
CA THR A 86 -25.80 -25.48 10.51
C THR A 86 -25.25 -26.82 10.05
N LEU A 87 -24.02 -26.85 9.50
CA LEU A 87 -23.34 -28.08 9.09
C LEU A 87 -23.06 -29.00 10.30
N MET A 88 -22.60 -28.44 11.42
CA MET A 88 -22.37 -29.21 12.66
C MET A 88 -23.67 -29.81 13.23
N ILE A 89 -24.80 -29.10 13.12
CA ILE A 89 -26.12 -29.61 13.56
C ILE A 89 -26.64 -30.71 12.61
N GLN A 90 -26.33 -30.65 11.31
CA GLN A 90 -26.70 -31.72 10.39
C GLN A 90 -25.83 -32.96 10.58
N GLN A 91 -24.51 -32.82 10.76
CA GLN A 91 -23.63 -33.94 11.04
C GLN A 91 -23.96 -34.66 12.35
N SER A 92 -24.30 -33.93 13.43
CA SER A 92 -24.71 -34.57 14.68
C SER A 92 -26.01 -35.35 14.55
N LYS A 93 -26.96 -34.85 13.74
CA LYS A 93 -28.21 -35.57 13.43
C LYS A 93 -28.02 -36.78 12.51
N LEU A 94 -27.02 -36.77 11.63
CA LEU A 94 -26.63 -37.91 10.80
C LEU A 94 -25.78 -38.94 11.56
N SER A 95 -24.98 -38.51 12.54
CA SER A 95 -24.15 -39.44 13.33
C SER A 95 -24.95 -40.27 14.33
N ASP A 96 -26.14 -39.83 14.73
CA ASP A 96 -27.02 -40.53 15.69
C ASP A 96 -27.98 -41.53 15.03
N LYS A 97 -28.09 -41.50 13.69
CA LYS A 97 -28.91 -42.44 12.92
C LYS A 97 -28.05 -43.13 11.86
N GLN A 98 -27.91 -44.46 12.00
CA GLN A 98 -27.42 -45.44 11.00
C GLN A 98 -25.92 -45.83 11.08
N PRO A 99 -25.57 -46.89 11.85
CA PRO A 99 -24.31 -47.62 11.68
C PRO A 99 -24.21 -48.42 10.36
N LYS A 100 -25.25 -48.43 9.51
CA LYS A 100 -25.31 -49.22 8.27
C LYS A 100 -25.02 -48.43 6.99
N GLU A 101 -25.06 -47.09 7.01
CA GLU A 101 -24.86 -46.25 5.81
C GLU A 101 -23.41 -45.78 5.60
N ALA A 102 -22.57 -45.83 6.63
CA ALA A 102 -21.15 -45.47 6.54
C ALA A 102 -20.33 -46.38 5.59
N ASN A 103 -20.81 -47.60 5.33
CA ASN A 103 -20.16 -48.53 4.39
C ASN A 103 -20.54 -48.24 2.93
N ILE A 104 -21.71 -47.65 2.69
CA ILE A 104 -22.20 -47.30 1.34
C ILE A 104 -21.54 -45.98 0.88
N LEU A 105 -21.37 -45.02 1.80
CA LEU A 105 -20.71 -43.74 1.48
C LEU A 105 -19.23 -43.93 1.08
N LYS A 106 -18.51 -44.84 1.75
CA LYS A 106 -17.13 -45.20 1.38
C LYS A 106 -17.04 -45.89 0.02
N GLN A 107 -18.04 -46.68 -0.37
CA GLN A 107 -18.07 -47.28 -1.71
C GLN A 107 -18.34 -46.24 -2.81
N ILE A 108 -19.14 -45.22 -2.53
CA ILE A 108 -19.43 -44.13 -3.49
C ILE A 108 -18.21 -43.20 -3.66
N GLU A 109 -17.44 -42.94 -2.59
CA GLU A 109 -16.20 -42.15 -2.65
C GLU A 109 -15.09 -42.84 -3.48
N ILE A 110 -15.04 -44.18 -3.49
CA ILE A 110 -14.09 -44.94 -4.30
C ILE A 110 -14.49 -44.95 -5.79
N LEU A 111 -15.79 -44.91 -6.12
CA LEU A 111 -16.26 -44.89 -7.50
C LEU A 111 -16.12 -43.51 -8.16
N ASN A 112 -16.28 -42.42 -7.40
CA ASN A 112 -16.25 -41.05 -7.94
C ASN A 112 -14.83 -40.50 -8.16
N LYS A 113 -13.78 -41.25 -7.78
CA LYS A 113 -12.38 -40.84 -7.92
C LYS A 113 -11.78 -41.14 -9.31
N ASN A 114 -12.54 -41.78 -10.19
CA ASN A 114 -12.03 -42.25 -11.48
C ASN A 114 -12.49 -41.42 -12.70
N ASP A 115 -13.33 -40.39 -12.54
CA ASP A 115 -13.98 -39.70 -13.67
C ASP A 115 -13.93 -38.15 -13.64
N THR A 116 -13.01 -37.52 -12.90
CA THR A 116 -12.79 -36.07 -13.05
C THR A 116 -11.32 -35.74 -13.27
N ASP A 117 -10.97 -35.70 -14.55
CA ASP A 117 -9.85 -34.97 -15.12
C ASP A 117 -10.14 -33.46 -15.02
N GLU A 118 -9.98 -32.85 -13.84
CA GLU A 118 -9.95 -31.38 -13.74
C GLU A 118 -8.86 -30.93 -12.77
N ASP A 119 -7.87 -30.25 -13.37
CA ASP A 119 -6.98 -29.21 -12.85
C ASP A 119 -6.56 -29.29 -11.37
N PHE A 120 -5.29 -29.67 -11.16
CA PHE A 120 -4.63 -29.66 -9.86
C PHE A 120 -4.49 -28.21 -9.35
N ASP A 121 -5.47 -27.78 -8.56
CA ASP A 121 -5.34 -26.62 -7.68
C ASP A 121 -4.26 -26.93 -6.63
N TYR A 122 -3.10 -26.31 -6.76
CA TYR A 122 -1.98 -26.46 -5.84
C TYR A 122 -2.39 -25.88 -4.49
N VAL A 123 -2.96 -26.72 -3.61
CA VAL A 123 -3.18 -26.36 -2.22
C VAL A 123 -1.82 -26.03 -1.61
N ASN A 124 -1.61 -24.76 -1.29
CA ASN A 124 -0.38 -24.25 -0.70
C ASN A 124 -0.33 -24.69 0.77
N LEU A 125 0.06 -25.94 1.01
CA LEU A 125 0.32 -26.45 2.35
C LEU A 125 1.64 -25.82 2.85
N PRO A 126 1.70 -25.32 4.10
CA PRO A 126 2.93 -24.81 4.67
C PRO A 126 4.01 -25.90 4.67
N GLU A 127 5.22 -25.54 4.26
CA GLU A 127 6.38 -26.44 4.38
C GLU A 127 6.67 -26.72 5.86
N TYR A 128 7.45 -27.77 6.16
CA TYR A 128 7.72 -28.21 7.54
C TYR A 128 8.36 -27.11 8.41
N ASP A 129 9.03 -26.14 7.78
CA ASP A 129 9.66 -24.96 8.39
C ASP A 129 8.82 -23.69 8.22
N GLU A 130 7.52 -23.79 7.97
CA GLU A 130 6.62 -22.64 7.87
C GLU A 130 5.49 -22.68 8.90
N CYS A 131 5.15 -21.51 9.42
CA CYS A 131 4.04 -21.36 10.34
C CYS A 131 2.71 -21.66 9.63
N PRO A 132 1.88 -22.60 10.12
CA PRO A 132 0.60 -22.92 9.49
C PRO A 132 -0.45 -21.81 9.58
N CYS A 133 -0.20 -20.77 10.38
CA CYS A 133 -1.11 -19.64 10.56
C CYS A 133 -0.74 -18.42 9.69
N CYS A 134 0.55 -18.15 9.46
CA CYS A 134 1.00 -16.95 8.77
C CYS A 134 2.06 -17.19 7.68
N PHE A 135 2.44 -18.45 7.42
CA PHE A 135 3.45 -18.87 6.44
C PHE A 135 4.83 -18.22 6.62
N ALA A 136 5.10 -17.64 7.79
CA ALA A 136 6.44 -17.18 8.13
C ALA A 136 7.34 -18.38 8.39
N LYS A 137 8.62 -18.28 7.98
CA LYS A 137 9.63 -19.28 8.29
C LYS A 137 9.85 -19.40 9.79
N ILE A 138 9.86 -20.64 10.28
CA ILE A 138 10.03 -21.03 11.68
C ILE A 138 11.22 -21.98 11.80
N SER A 139 11.96 -21.88 12.90
CA SER A 139 12.99 -22.86 13.22
C SER A 139 12.33 -24.15 13.72
N PRO A 140 12.88 -25.35 13.44
CA PRO A 140 12.35 -26.61 13.95
C PRO A 140 12.35 -26.73 15.49
N ASN A 141 13.04 -25.80 16.17
CA ASN A 141 13.08 -25.72 17.64
C ASN A 141 12.14 -24.64 18.21
N ASP A 142 11.44 -23.88 17.36
CA ASP A 142 10.53 -22.84 17.83
C ASP A 142 9.23 -23.48 18.34
N THR A 143 8.88 -23.18 19.59
CA THR A 143 7.59 -23.59 20.18
C THR A 143 6.48 -22.60 19.85
N GLU A 144 6.83 -21.39 19.39
CA GLU A 144 5.90 -20.34 19.01
C GLU A 144 6.41 -19.60 17.78
N CYS A 145 5.51 -19.24 16.87
CA CYS A 145 5.88 -18.48 15.68
C CYS A 145 6.27 -17.03 16.05
N PRO A 146 7.47 -16.55 15.67
CA PRO A 146 7.94 -15.21 16.02
C PRO A 146 7.15 -14.10 15.33
N ASN A 147 6.42 -14.42 14.25
CA ASN A 147 5.70 -13.43 13.46
C ASN A 147 4.24 -13.23 13.92
N CYS A 148 3.54 -14.29 14.34
CA CYS A 148 2.12 -14.21 14.70
C CYS A 148 1.78 -14.74 16.11
N GLY A 149 2.76 -15.27 16.85
CA GLY A 149 2.54 -15.85 18.17
C GLY A 149 1.76 -17.17 18.17
N TYR A 150 1.62 -17.82 17.01
CA TYR A 150 0.96 -19.12 16.92
C TYR A 150 1.80 -20.20 17.61
N LYS A 151 1.19 -20.93 18.55
CA LYS A 151 1.83 -22.02 19.28
C LYS A 151 2.02 -23.24 18.38
N LEU A 152 3.26 -23.55 18.06
CA LEU A 152 3.65 -24.73 17.29
C LEU A 152 3.60 -25.93 18.24
N LYS A 153 3.05 -27.06 17.78
CA LYS A 153 2.98 -28.25 18.63
C LYS A 153 4.39 -28.78 18.85
N GLU A 154 4.81 -28.81 20.11
CA GLU A 154 6.02 -29.52 20.55
C GLU A 154 5.97 -30.97 20.03
N LYS A 155 7.12 -31.45 19.57
CA LYS A 155 7.31 -32.82 19.12
C LYS A 155 7.44 -33.76 20.32
#